data_AF-A0A812U6Z2-F1
#
_entry.id   AF-A0A812U6Z2-F1
#
_cell.length_a   1.000
_cell.length_b   1.000
_cell.length_c   1.000
_cell.angle_alpha   90.00
_cell.angle_beta   90.00
_cell.angle_gamma   90.00
#
_symmetry.space_group_name_H-M   'P 1'
#
loop_
_entity.id
_entity.type
_entity.pdbx_description
1 polymer ?
#
loop_
_entity_poly.entity_id
_entity_poly.type
_entity_poly.pdbx_seq_one_letter_code
_entity_poly.pdbx_strand_id
1 'polypeptide(L)'
;MGNHFACCGNAHNAEEPTDMTRAPVQEHGHEEEAIDFKSSQPSGAKGVTEDVRVASPAQGYASPKHVEEDSASPVVRAISSCSLNGISVEEDVMQERRSMTMQQMRSRSHTAQSMVSTKSFVETIADFFRGRPDFNGEWVCIETFGLDDFLKELGVSTFKRLAASKAPWPSWHFQQDGDRIKFSNHTMMGVLAEEFVADGSTYETVDGHKQTLTCFALWEGDILVIERSGPQGHFREERRIDENGFLNFTLRGMEQGSKVVWGRKFKRKA
;
A
#
# COMPACT_ATOMS: atom_id res chain seq x y z
N MET A 1 -35.14 -38.60 -26.44
CA MET A 1 -34.27 -39.29 -25.46
C MET A 1 -33.95 -38.23 -24.41
N GLY A 2 -34.72 -38.05 -23.34
CA GLY A 2 -34.82 -38.90 -22.12
C GLY A 2 -33.52 -38.74 -21.31
N ASN A 3 -33.41 -38.28 -20.05
CA ASN A 3 -34.29 -38.14 -18.89
C ASN A 3 -33.73 -36.97 -18.01
N HIS A 4 -34.53 -36.08 -17.41
CA HIS A 4 -35.00 -36.14 -16.02
C HIS A 4 -34.10 -36.87 -14.99
N PHE A 5 -33.51 -36.13 -14.06
CA PHE A 5 -33.30 -36.56 -12.67
C PHE A 5 -33.42 -35.36 -11.71
N ALA A 6 -34.37 -35.49 -10.79
CA ALA A 6 -34.56 -34.72 -9.57
C ALA A 6 -34.55 -35.73 -8.40
N CYS A 7 -34.07 -35.31 -7.22
CA CYS A 7 -34.35 -35.81 -5.84
C CYS A 7 -33.33 -35.11 -4.91
N CYS A 8 -33.63 -34.32 -3.88
CA CYS A 8 -34.51 -34.44 -2.70
C CYS A 8 -34.16 -35.59 -1.73
N GLY A 9 -33.74 -35.20 -0.51
CA GLY A 9 -33.82 -35.92 0.77
C GLY A 9 -33.35 -34.94 1.87
N ASN A 10 -34.18 -34.38 2.78
CA ASN A 10 -34.93 -34.95 3.92
C ASN A 10 -34.08 -35.89 4.79
N ALA A 11 -34.08 -35.89 6.13
CA ALA A 11 -34.62 -35.03 7.19
C ALA A 11 -34.10 -35.59 8.55
N HIS A 12 -34.22 -34.79 9.62
CA HIS A 12 -34.51 -35.19 11.01
C HIS A 12 -33.47 -35.82 11.99
N ASN A 13 -33.39 -35.11 13.14
CA ASN A 13 -33.42 -35.57 14.56
C ASN A 13 -32.12 -35.93 15.31
N ALA A 14 -31.87 -35.16 16.39
CA ALA A 14 -31.72 -35.57 17.81
C ALA A 14 -30.96 -34.44 18.55
N GLU A 15 -31.64 -33.58 19.34
CA GLU A 15 -31.88 -33.70 20.79
C GLU A 15 -30.60 -33.88 21.67
N GLU A 16 -30.38 -32.86 22.52
CA GLU A 16 -29.44 -32.67 23.65
C GLU A 16 -29.55 -33.78 24.76
N PRO A 17 -28.82 -33.80 25.93
CA PRO A 17 -28.11 -32.71 26.65
C PRO A 17 -26.85 -33.08 27.51
N THR A 18 -26.31 -32.06 28.22
CA THR A 18 -25.49 -32.11 29.48
C THR A 18 -24.04 -32.63 29.33
N ASP A 19 -23.00 -32.11 30.00
CA ASP A 19 -22.92 -31.72 31.40
C ASP A 19 -21.68 -30.84 31.71
N MET A 20 -21.77 -30.18 32.85
CA MET A 20 -20.85 -29.35 33.60
C MET A 20 -19.44 -29.94 33.76
N THR A 21 -18.41 -29.09 33.68
CA THR A 21 -17.36 -28.93 34.72
C THR A 21 -16.51 -27.71 34.37
N ARG A 22 -16.79 -26.58 35.03
CA ARG A 22 -15.96 -25.37 34.99
C ARG A 22 -14.98 -25.45 36.17
N ALA A 23 -13.71 -25.66 35.88
CA ALA A 23 -12.65 -25.57 36.88
C ALA A 23 -12.34 -24.09 37.19
N PRO A 24 -12.02 -23.73 38.45
CA PRO A 24 -11.59 -22.38 38.80
C PRO A 24 -10.16 -22.11 38.32
N VAL A 25 -9.98 -20.96 37.67
CA VAL A 25 -8.67 -20.42 37.28
C VAL A 25 -8.01 -19.85 38.54
N GLN A 26 -6.80 -20.32 38.85
CA GLN A 26 -5.93 -19.71 39.84
C GLN A 26 -5.31 -18.43 39.25
N GLU A 27 -5.63 -17.28 39.84
CA GLU A 27 -4.90 -16.04 39.60
C GLU A 27 -3.53 -16.14 40.31
N HIS A 28 -2.45 -16.21 39.54
CA HIS A 28 -1.11 -15.91 40.03
C HIS A 28 -0.83 -14.44 39.78
N GLY A 29 -0.85 -13.67 40.87
CA GLY A 29 -0.34 -12.31 40.88
C GLY A 29 1.16 -12.32 40.61
N HIS A 30 1.55 -11.78 39.46
CA HIS A 30 2.93 -11.37 39.23
C HIS A 30 3.11 -9.97 39.81
N GLU A 31 3.94 -9.88 40.84
CA GLU A 31 4.46 -8.61 41.36
C GLU A 31 5.32 -7.96 40.25
N GLU A 32 4.91 -6.80 39.76
CA GLU A 32 5.72 -5.97 38.87
C GLU A 32 6.84 -5.32 39.69
N GLU A 33 8.07 -5.79 39.46
CA GLU A 33 9.29 -5.16 39.95
C GLU A 33 9.56 -3.87 39.14
N ALA A 34 9.54 -2.72 39.82
CA ALA A 34 9.78 -1.42 39.22
C ALA A 34 11.24 -1.29 38.77
N ILE A 35 11.46 -1.20 37.45
CA ILE A 35 12.78 -0.95 36.86
C ILE A 35 13.02 0.57 36.83
N ASP A 36 13.87 1.04 37.74
CA ASP A 36 14.32 2.43 37.88
C ASP A 36 15.29 2.79 36.73
N PHE A 37 14.80 3.55 35.74
CA PHE A 37 15.60 4.01 34.59
C PHE A 37 16.32 5.32 34.94
N LYS A 38 17.60 5.21 35.33
CA LYS A 38 18.49 6.35 35.53
C LYS A 38 18.71 7.13 34.22
N SER A 39 18.11 8.31 34.17
CA SER A 39 18.37 9.36 33.19
C SER A 39 19.83 9.83 33.25
N SER A 40 20.57 9.62 32.16
CA SER A 40 21.94 10.10 31.97
C SER A 40 21.90 11.32 31.05
N GLN A 41 22.10 12.52 31.60
CA GLN A 41 22.33 13.73 30.79
C GLN A 41 23.76 13.70 30.21
N PRO A 42 23.96 14.09 28.95
CA PRO A 42 25.27 14.54 28.48
C PRO A 42 25.35 16.07 28.56
N SER A 43 26.15 16.56 29.50
CA SER A 43 26.62 17.93 29.54
C SER A 43 27.97 18.06 28.82
N GLY A 44 28.01 18.92 27.81
CA GLY A 44 29.18 19.75 27.52
C GLY A 44 30.15 19.28 26.44
N ALA A 45 30.22 20.05 25.36
CA ALA A 45 31.49 20.42 24.75
C ALA A 45 31.34 21.78 24.02
N LYS A 46 32.14 22.75 24.46
CA LYS A 46 32.32 24.07 23.84
C LYS A 46 33.42 24.00 22.79
N GLY A 47 33.24 24.77 21.72
CA GLY A 47 34.30 25.51 21.02
C GLY A 47 35.13 24.73 20.01
N VAL A 48 35.22 25.26 18.78
CA VAL A 48 36.42 25.95 18.26
C VAL A 48 36.05 26.56 16.89
N THR A 49 36.30 27.87 16.78
CA THR A 49 36.39 28.68 15.56
C THR A 49 37.68 28.38 14.81
N GLU A 50 37.64 28.28 13.47
CA GLU A 50 38.75 28.77 12.64
C GLU A 50 38.29 29.08 11.20
N ASP A 51 38.53 30.33 10.81
CA ASP A 51 38.53 30.87 9.45
C ASP A 51 39.70 30.30 8.65
N VAL A 52 39.47 29.80 7.43
CA VAL A 52 40.52 29.78 6.39
C VAL A 52 39.97 30.15 5.02
N ARG A 53 40.67 31.12 4.43
CA ARG A 53 40.49 31.79 3.15
C ARG A 53 40.88 30.93 1.93
N VAL A 54 40.18 31.22 0.81
CA VAL A 54 40.68 31.50 -0.55
C VAL A 54 41.60 30.47 -1.23
N ALA A 55 41.13 29.90 -2.35
CA ALA A 55 41.67 30.17 -3.71
C ALA A 55 41.00 29.28 -4.78
N SER A 56 40.45 29.92 -5.82
CA SER A 56 40.34 29.35 -7.17
C SER A 56 41.73 29.39 -7.85
N PRO A 57 42.03 28.51 -8.82
CA PRO A 57 41.86 28.96 -10.21
C PRO A 57 41.56 27.89 -11.28
N ALA A 58 41.07 28.42 -12.40
CA ALA A 58 41.37 28.09 -13.81
C ALA A 58 40.99 26.73 -14.44
N GLN A 59 40.02 26.81 -15.35
CA GLN A 59 40.10 26.50 -16.79
C GLN A 59 40.94 25.31 -17.28
N GLY A 60 40.26 24.38 -17.94
CA GLY A 60 40.84 23.46 -18.92
C GLY A 60 39.79 23.02 -19.93
N TYR A 61 39.86 23.56 -21.15
CA TYR A 61 39.08 23.15 -22.32
C TYR A 61 39.56 21.78 -22.82
N ALA A 62 38.64 20.85 -23.08
CA ALA A 62 38.84 19.76 -24.03
C ALA A 62 37.49 19.28 -24.58
N SER A 63 37.20 19.60 -25.85
CA SER A 63 36.19 18.89 -26.65
C SER A 63 36.74 17.54 -27.07
N PRO A 64 35.86 16.51 -27.15
CA PRO A 64 35.89 15.68 -28.35
C PRO A 64 34.50 15.29 -28.86
N LYS A 65 34.38 15.45 -30.19
CA LYS A 65 33.80 14.51 -31.16
C LYS A 65 32.32 14.12 -30.98
N HIS A 66 31.54 14.71 -31.88
CA HIS A 66 30.23 14.25 -32.33
C HIS A 66 30.34 12.80 -32.84
N VAL A 67 29.66 11.88 -32.18
CA VAL A 67 29.37 10.53 -32.68
C VAL A 67 27.86 10.51 -32.92
N GLU A 68 27.47 10.37 -34.18
CA GLU A 68 26.12 9.92 -34.53
C GLU A 68 25.98 8.47 -34.08
N GLU A 69 25.08 8.18 -33.15
CA GLU A 69 24.63 6.82 -32.93
C GLU A 69 23.14 6.82 -32.61
N ASP A 70 22.39 6.42 -33.63
CA ASP A 70 20.98 6.13 -33.67
C ASP A 70 20.74 4.85 -32.84
N SER A 71 20.32 4.98 -31.58
CA SER A 71 19.66 3.89 -30.87
C SER A 71 18.77 4.43 -29.77
N ALA A 72 17.46 4.25 -29.92
CA ALA A 72 16.49 4.46 -28.86
C ALA A 72 16.73 3.44 -27.75
N SER A 73 17.64 3.78 -26.83
CA SER A 73 17.86 3.03 -25.59
C SER A 73 16.62 3.17 -24.70
N PRO A 74 16.11 2.09 -24.11
CA PRO A 74 15.04 2.18 -23.13
C PRO A 74 15.52 3.03 -21.95
N VAL A 75 14.78 4.08 -21.62
CA VAL A 75 15.02 4.90 -20.44
C VAL A 75 14.75 4.04 -19.21
N VAL A 76 15.80 3.40 -18.69
CA VAL A 76 15.77 2.72 -17.40
C VAL A 76 15.69 3.80 -16.33
N ARG A 77 14.47 4.16 -15.94
CA ARG A 77 14.25 5.00 -14.76
C ARG A 77 14.80 4.24 -13.55
N ALA A 78 15.66 4.86 -12.76
CA ALA A 78 16.08 4.31 -11.48
C ALA A 78 14.86 4.33 -10.54
N ILE A 79 14.18 3.19 -10.42
CA ILE A 79 12.98 3.06 -9.61
C ILE A 79 13.44 2.86 -8.17
N SER A 80 13.19 3.85 -7.33
CA SER A 80 13.38 3.76 -5.88
C SER A 80 12.59 2.55 -5.37
N SER A 81 13.20 1.72 -4.51
CA SER A 81 12.56 0.56 -3.92
C SER A 81 11.20 0.94 -3.34
N CYS A 82 10.15 0.24 -3.74
CA CYS A 82 8.81 0.53 -3.27
C CYS A 82 8.65 0.03 -1.84
N SER A 83 8.32 0.91 -0.89
CA SER A 83 7.84 0.48 0.42
C SER A 83 6.38 0.06 0.31
N LEU A 84 6.15 -0.98 -0.48
CA LEU A 84 4.83 -1.50 -0.70
C LEU A 84 4.47 -2.37 0.49
N ASN A 85 3.73 -1.78 1.44
CA ASN A 85 3.06 -2.49 2.52
C ASN A 85 3.97 -3.39 3.37
N GLY A 86 5.23 -2.97 3.62
CA GLY A 86 6.16 -3.63 4.54
C GLY A 86 7.36 -4.34 3.92
N ILE A 87 7.47 -4.41 2.60
CA ILE A 87 8.67 -4.94 1.93
C ILE A 87 9.62 -3.76 1.70
N SER A 88 10.31 -3.33 2.75
CA SER A 88 11.44 -2.41 2.63
C SER A 88 12.68 -3.26 2.36
N VAL A 89 13.31 -3.10 1.20
CA VAL A 89 14.64 -3.65 0.98
C VAL A 89 15.58 -2.51 0.66
N GLU A 90 16.32 -2.11 1.70
CA GLU A 90 17.31 -1.04 1.67
C GLU A 90 18.34 -1.26 0.55
N GLU A 91 18.82 -0.18 -0.04
CA GLU A 91 20.03 -0.17 -0.87
C GLU A 91 20.83 1.10 -0.59
N ASP A 92 22.09 0.91 -0.17
CA ASP A 92 23.16 1.89 -0.25
C ASP A 92 23.66 1.95 -1.70
N VAL A 93 23.20 2.91 -2.50
CA VAL A 93 23.87 3.26 -3.79
C VAL A 93 23.78 4.76 -4.05
N MET A 94 24.95 5.35 -4.34
CA MET A 94 25.20 6.77 -4.58
C MET A 94 24.27 7.41 -5.61
N GLN A 95 23.68 8.55 -5.24
CA GLN A 95 22.77 9.33 -6.06
C GLN A 95 23.54 10.42 -6.82
N GLU A 96 23.78 10.19 -8.12
CA GLU A 96 24.38 11.20 -9.00
C GLU A 96 23.29 12.16 -9.54
N ARG A 97 23.46 13.44 -9.22
CA ARG A 97 22.59 14.56 -9.60
C ARG A 97 22.52 14.74 -11.11
N ARG A 98 21.31 14.79 -11.68
CA ARG A 98 21.06 15.56 -12.92
C ARG A 98 19.79 16.38 -12.83
N SER A 99 19.98 17.69 -12.92
CA SER A 99 18.97 18.72 -13.11
C SER A 99 18.48 18.67 -14.56
N MET A 100 17.16 18.72 -14.79
CA MET A 100 16.61 19.05 -16.10
C MET A 100 15.52 20.11 -16.01
N THR A 101 15.65 21.05 -16.94
CA THR A 101 14.93 22.29 -17.17
C THR A 101 13.52 22.03 -17.73
N MET A 102 12.49 22.64 -17.12
CA MET A 102 11.13 22.65 -17.67
C MET A 102 11.00 23.68 -18.78
N GLN A 103 10.61 23.22 -19.98
CA GLN A 103 10.17 24.08 -21.07
C GLN A 103 8.68 23.85 -21.36
N GLN A 104 8.00 24.99 -21.38
CA GLN A 104 6.58 25.29 -21.42
C GLN A 104 5.99 25.18 -22.83
N MET A 105 4.83 24.53 -23.04
CA MET A 105 3.86 24.78 -24.14
C MET A 105 2.49 24.15 -23.78
N ARG A 106 1.40 24.92 -23.60
CA ARG A 106 0.43 25.54 -24.56
C ARG A 106 -0.93 24.83 -24.54
N SER A 107 -1.92 25.55 -24.04
CA SER A 107 -3.35 25.25 -23.98
C SER A 107 -3.99 25.01 -25.35
N ARG A 108 -4.89 24.02 -25.41
CA ARG A 108 -5.96 23.95 -26.41
C ARG A 108 -7.26 23.52 -25.72
N SER A 109 -8.22 24.43 -25.70
CA SER A 109 -9.59 24.21 -25.22
C SER A 109 -10.41 23.53 -26.31
N HIS A 110 -11.03 22.40 -25.97
CA HIS A 110 -12.11 21.80 -26.75
C HIS A 110 -13.35 21.66 -25.86
N THR A 111 -14.34 22.51 -26.11
CA THR A 111 -15.67 22.46 -25.50
C THR A 111 -16.49 21.40 -26.24
N ALA A 112 -16.53 20.19 -25.71
CA ALA A 112 -17.45 19.14 -26.16
C ALA A 112 -18.63 19.06 -25.18
N GLN A 113 -19.84 19.27 -25.69
CA GLN A 113 -21.08 19.18 -24.94
C GLN A 113 -21.37 17.72 -24.60
N SER A 114 -21.31 17.39 -23.30
CA SER A 114 -21.60 16.05 -22.76
C SER A 114 -23.10 15.90 -22.52
N MET A 115 -23.75 14.98 -23.24
CA MET A 115 -25.11 14.54 -22.94
C MET A 115 -25.05 13.60 -21.73
N VAL A 116 -25.44 14.10 -20.56
CA VAL A 116 -25.44 13.35 -19.30
C VAL A 116 -26.54 12.29 -19.35
N SER A 117 -26.12 11.02 -19.35
CA SER A 117 -26.99 9.85 -19.35
C SER A 117 -27.75 9.73 -18.02
N THR A 118 -29.06 9.96 -18.05
CA THR A 118 -29.96 9.91 -16.87
C THR A 118 -30.06 8.52 -16.23
N LYS A 119 -29.53 7.47 -16.87
CA LYS A 119 -29.47 6.13 -16.27
C LYS A 119 -28.46 6.02 -15.12
N SER A 120 -27.44 6.87 -15.09
CA SER A 120 -26.42 6.85 -14.03
C SER A 120 -26.96 7.31 -12.67
N PHE A 121 -27.94 8.22 -12.64
CA PHE A 121 -28.34 8.85 -11.37
C PHE A 121 -29.15 7.94 -10.44
N VAL A 122 -29.95 7.01 -11.00
CA VAL A 122 -30.78 6.10 -10.20
C VAL A 122 -29.93 4.99 -9.55
N GLU A 123 -28.93 4.48 -10.25
CA GLU A 123 -27.98 3.50 -9.69
C GLU A 123 -27.16 4.11 -8.55
N THR A 124 -26.70 5.36 -8.69
CA THR A 124 -25.96 6.08 -7.63
C THR A 124 -26.75 6.21 -6.33
N ILE A 125 -28.07 6.41 -6.39
CA ILE A 125 -28.90 6.55 -5.18
C ILE A 125 -29.11 5.20 -4.50
N ALA A 126 -29.33 4.13 -5.26
CA ALA A 126 -29.53 2.80 -4.68
C ALA A 126 -28.29 2.29 -3.93
N ASP A 127 -27.09 2.59 -4.46
CA ASP A 127 -25.83 2.23 -3.82
C ASP A 127 -25.57 3.05 -2.54
N PHE A 128 -26.14 4.26 -2.42
CA PHE A 128 -26.06 5.04 -1.19
C PHE A 128 -26.83 4.40 -0.02
N PHE A 129 -27.87 3.60 -0.31
CA PHE A 129 -28.66 2.94 0.72
C PHE A 129 -28.15 1.55 1.11
N ARG A 130 -27.22 0.96 0.34
CA ARG A 130 -26.48 -0.22 0.79
C ARG A 130 -25.44 0.27 1.78
N GLY A 131 -25.57 -0.15 3.04
CA GLY A 131 -24.56 0.17 4.06
C GLY A 131 -23.17 -0.21 3.56
N ARG A 132 -22.17 0.63 3.84
CA ARG A 132 -20.79 0.37 3.46
C ARG A 132 -20.33 -0.99 4.02
N PRO A 133 -19.50 -1.76 3.29
CA PRO A 133 -18.91 -2.97 3.83
C PRO A 133 -18.15 -2.66 5.11
N ASP A 134 -18.25 -3.55 6.09
CA ASP A 134 -17.61 -3.39 7.39
C ASP A 134 -16.21 -4.02 7.41
N PHE A 135 -15.19 -3.17 7.34
CA PHE A 135 -13.78 -3.59 7.40
C PHE A 135 -13.28 -3.76 8.84
N ASN A 136 -14.01 -3.31 9.88
CA ASN A 136 -13.52 -3.24 11.26
C ASN A 136 -12.91 -4.55 11.78
N GLY A 137 -11.75 -4.50 12.45
CA GLY A 137 -11.15 -5.65 13.13
C GLY A 137 -9.85 -6.13 12.49
N GLU A 138 -9.39 -7.30 12.94
CA GLU A 138 -8.12 -7.90 12.52
C GLU A 138 -8.30 -8.88 11.35
N TRP A 139 -7.36 -8.82 10.42
CA TRP A 139 -7.34 -9.62 9.19
C TRP A 139 -5.97 -10.27 9.02
N VAL A 140 -5.95 -11.57 8.78
CA VAL A 140 -4.72 -12.34 8.57
C VAL A 140 -4.63 -12.72 7.11
N CYS A 141 -3.51 -12.41 6.47
CA CYS A 141 -3.25 -12.79 5.08
C CYS A 141 -3.19 -14.32 5.00
N ILE A 142 -3.87 -14.90 4.00
CA ILE A 142 -3.92 -16.35 3.74
C ILE A 142 -3.41 -16.70 2.34
N GLU A 143 -3.27 -15.71 1.46
CA GLU A 143 -2.84 -15.91 0.08
C GLU A 143 -2.22 -14.63 -0.46
N THR A 144 -1.18 -14.75 -1.28
CA THR A 144 -0.57 -13.67 -2.05
C THR A 144 -0.34 -14.16 -3.48
N PHE A 145 -0.68 -13.34 -4.48
CA PHE A 145 -0.48 -13.66 -5.90
C PHE A 145 0.10 -12.47 -6.66
N GLY A 146 0.78 -12.74 -7.77
CA GLY A 146 1.32 -11.72 -8.68
C GLY A 146 2.50 -10.89 -8.14
N LEU A 147 2.97 -11.13 -6.91
CA LEU A 147 3.98 -10.29 -6.26
C LEU A 147 5.32 -10.30 -7.01
N ASP A 148 5.85 -11.46 -7.43
CA ASP A 148 7.16 -11.52 -8.11
C ASP A 148 7.12 -10.80 -9.47
N ASP A 149 6.10 -11.06 -10.29
CA ASP A 149 5.93 -10.39 -11.59
C ASP A 149 5.77 -8.89 -11.45
N PHE A 150 5.00 -8.46 -10.45
CA PHE A 150 4.80 -7.05 -10.14
C PHE A 150 6.11 -6.37 -9.72
N LEU A 151 6.86 -6.96 -8.79
CA LEU A 151 8.16 -6.42 -8.37
C LEU A 151 9.19 -6.44 -9.52
N LYS A 152 9.12 -7.44 -10.39
CA LYS A 152 9.98 -7.54 -11.57
C LYS A 152 9.71 -6.41 -12.57
N GLU A 153 8.45 -6.07 -12.82
CA GLU A 153 8.07 -4.92 -13.67
C GLU A 153 8.57 -3.61 -13.09
N LEU A 154 8.55 -3.48 -11.76
CA LEU A 154 9.12 -2.33 -11.03
C LEU A 154 10.66 -2.33 -10.96
N GLY A 155 11.33 -3.21 -11.70
CA GLY A 155 12.79 -3.25 -11.75
C GLY A 155 13.47 -3.73 -10.46
N VAL A 156 12.71 -4.33 -9.52
CA VAL A 156 13.27 -4.83 -8.26
C VAL A 156 14.17 -6.03 -8.53
N SER A 157 15.37 -6.05 -7.96
CA SER A 157 16.35 -7.11 -8.19
C SER A 157 15.90 -8.48 -7.67
N THR A 158 16.38 -9.56 -8.30
CA THR A 158 15.95 -10.94 -7.98
C THR A 158 16.15 -11.32 -6.52
N PHE A 159 17.23 -10.84 -5.89
CA PHE A 159 17.48 -11.08 -4.47
C PHE A 159 16.42 -10.43 -3.57
N LYS A 160 16.06 -9.16 -3.87
CA LYS A 160 15.02 -8.42 -3.14
C LYS A 160 13.64 -9.07 -3.31
N ARG A 161 13.31 -9.54 -4.51
CA ARG A 161 12.04 -10.27 -4.77
C ARG A 161 11.97 -11.61 -4.05
N LEU A 162 13.10 -12.33 -3.97
CA LEU A 162 13.19 -13.57 -3.20
C LEU A 162 12.99 -13.32 -1.70
N ALA A 163 13.59 -12.25 -1.16
CA ALA A 163 13.39 -11.85 0.23
C ALA A 163 11.92 -11.48 0.49
N ALA A 164 11.31 -10.68 -0.40
CA ALA A 164 9.90 -10.32 -0.34
C ALA A 164 8.96 -11.52 -0.31
N SER A 165 9.25 -12.54 -1.12
CA SER A 165 8.44 -13.77 -1.22
C SER A 165 8.57 -14.68 0.01
N LYS A 166 9.65 -14.52 0.78
CA LYS A 166 9.90 -15.28 2.02
C LYS A 166 9.53 -14.51 3.28
N ALA A 167 9.19 -13.24 3.17
CA ALA A 167 8.80 -12.42 4.30
C ALA A 167 7.53 -12.99 4.96
N PRO A 168 7.43 -12.95 6.30
CA PRO A 168 6.19 -13.30 7.00
C PRO A 168 5.02 -12.51 6.44
N TRP A 169 3.88 -13.18 6.30
CA TRP A 169 2.66 -12.53 5.85
C TRP A 169 2.18 -11.49 6.86
N PRO A 170 1.72 -10.32 6.41
CA PRO A 170 1.27 -9.28 7.31
C PRO A 170 -0.12 -9.59 7.88
N SER A 171 -0.41 -8.96 9.00
CA SER A 171 -1.79 -8.81 9.51
C SER A 171 -2.23 -7.37 9.37
N TRP A 172 -3.50 -7.18 9.04
CA TRP A 172 -4.12 -5.87 8.89
C TRP A 172 -5.13 -5.63 10.00
N HIS A 173 -5.26 -4.38 10.41
CA HIS A 173 -6.29 -3.94 11.34
C HIS A 173 -6.98 -2.70 10.79
N PHE A 174 -8.31 -2.68 10.87
CA PHE A 174 -9.11 -1.53 10.48
C PHE A 174 -9.95 -1.05 11.65
N GLN A 175 -10.06 0.28 11.78
CA GLN A 175 -11.09 0.95 12.56
C GLN A 175 -11.85 1.86 11.60
N GLN A 176 -13.14 1.59 11.42
CA GLN A 176 -13.99 2.26 10.45
C GLN A 176 -15.20 2.87 11.16
N ASP A 177 -15.33 4.18 11.03
CA ASP A 177 -16.46 4.99 11.48
C ASP A 177 -17.06 5.72 10.27
N GLY A 178 -18.03 5.07 9.64
CA GLY A 178 -18.58 5.51 8.34
C GLY A 178 -17.50 5.51 7.25
N ASP A 179 -17.19 6.70 6.74
CA ASP A 179 -16.16 6.91 5.72
C ASP A 179 -14.78 7.24 6.32
N ARG A 180 -14.67 7.43 7.64
CA ARG A 180 -13.38 7.62 8.32
C ARG A 180 -12.75 6.25 8.59
N ILE A 181 -11.56 6.03 8.06
CA ILE A 181 -10.87 4.74 8.15
C ILE A 181 -9.48 4.97 8.72
N LYS A 182 -9.17 4.22 9.78
CA LYS A 182 -7.80 4.01 10.27
C LYS A 182 -7.38 2.60 9.89
N PHE A 183 -6.28 2.51 9.15
CA PHE A 183 -5.71 1.28 8.65
C PHE A 183 -4.32 1.07 9.25
N SER A 184 -4.07 -0.11 9.80
CA SER A 184 -2.76 -0.51 10.31
C SER A 184 -2.30 -1.80 9.64
N ASN A 185 -1.12 -1.77 9.04
CA ASN A 185 -0.45 -2.92 8.45
C ASN A 185 0.72 -3.34 9.35
N HIS A 186 0.56 -4.50 9.99
CA HIS A 186 1.55 -5.08 10.88
C HIS A 186 2.46 -6.02 10.08
N THR A 187 3.73 -5.66 10.02
CA THR A 187 4.75 -6.37 9.24
C THR A 187 5.93 -6.69 10.15
N MET A 188 6.86 -7.53 9.69
CA MET A 188 8.11 -7.77 10.42
C MET A 188 8.95 -6.48 10.59
N MET A 189 8.78 -5.51 9.69
CA MET A 189 9.51 -4.23 9.68
C MET A 189 8.86 -3.16 10.57
N GLY A 190 7.76 -3.48 11.25
CA GLY A 190 7.00 -2.56 12.08
C GLY A 190 5.56 -2.36 11.60
N VAL A 191 4.90 -1.37 12.20
CA VAL A 191 3.51 -1.02 11.91
C VAL A 191 3.47 0.21 11.01
N LEU A 192 2.89 0.06 9.83
CA LEU A 192 2.53 1.18 8.96
C LEU A 192 1.07 1.54 9.25
N ALA A 193 0.80 2.78 9.65
CA ALA A 193 -0.55 3.24 9.96
C ALA A 193 -0.94 4.40 9.02
N GLU A 194 -2.19 4.38 8.56
CA GLU A 194 -2.78 5.39 7.69
C GLU A 194 -4.17 5.76 8.23
N GLU A 195 -4.49 7.05 8.23
CA GLU A 195 -5.82 7.56 8.56
C GLU A 195 -6.32 8.44 7.41
N PHE A 196 -7.52 8.18 6.91
CA PHE A 196 -8.09 8.89 5.77
C PHE A 196 -9.62 8.88 5.80
N VAL A 197 -10.22 9.73 4.95
CA VAL A 197 -11.67 9.76 4.70
C VAL A 197 -11.91 9.29 3.28
N ALA A 198 -12.81 8.31 3.09
CA ALA A 198 -13.14 7.73 1.79
C ALA A 198 -14.19 8.56 1.00
N ASP A 199 -14.00 9.89 0.96
CA ASP A 199 -14.89 10.86 0.32
C ASP A 199 -14.33 11.44 -1.00
N GLY A 200 -13.19 10.93 -1.46
CA GLY A 200 -12.46 11.41 -2.62
C GLY A 200 -11.52 12.58 -2.33
N SER A 201 -11.43 13.05 -1.09
CA SER A 201 -10.44 14.07 -0.71
C SER A 201 -9.02 13.52 -0.76
N THR A 202 -8.08 14.39 -1.13
CA THR A 202 -6.65 14.06 -1.14
C THR A 202 -6.05 14.17 0.25
N TYR A 203 -5.15 13.25 0.59
CA TYR A 203 -4.37 13.27 1.82
C TYR A 203 -2.91 12.88 1.53
N GLU A 204 -2.02 13.18 2.47
CA GLU A 204 -0.61 12.78 2.39
C GLU A 204 -0.33 11.69 3.42
N THR A 205 0.54 10.75 3.05
CA THR A 205 1.08 9.73 3.96
C THR A 205 2.56 9.54 3.70
N VAL A 206 3.25 8.89 4.64
CA VAL A 206 4.68 8.60 4.57
C VAL A 206 4.87 7.09 4.49
N ASP A 207 5.56 6.63 3.45
CA ASP A 207 5.84 5.20 3.26
C ASP A 207 6.94 4.70 4.22
N GLY A 208 7.21 3.39 4.23
CA GLY A 208 8.29 2.83 5.06
C GLY A 208 9.71 3.24 4.64
N HIS A 209 9.88 3.95 3.52
CA HIS A 209 11.13 4.60 3.10
C HIS A 209 11.15 6.10 3.42
N LYS A 210 10.20 6.59 4.22
CA LYS A 210 10.05 8.01 4.59
C LYS A 210 9.78 8.93 3.39
N GLN A 211 9.19 8.39 2.33
CA GLN A 211 8.79 9.16 1.15
C GLN A 211 7.34 9.61 1.31
N THR A 212 7.06 10.87 1.00
CA THR A 212 5.70 11.40 0.98
C THR A 212 4.96 10.89 -0.26
N LEU A 213 3.76 10.35 -0.03
CA LEU A 213 2.83 9.92 -1.06
C LEU A 213 1.61 10.86 -1.05
N THR A 214 1.14 11.24 -2.24
CA THR A 214 -0.16 11.89 -2.40
C THR A 214 -1.20 10.81 -2.70
N CYS A 215 -2.20 10.71 -1.84
CA CYS A 215 -3.24 9.70 -1.93
C CYS A 215 -4.62 10.35 -2.06
N PHE A 216 -5.59 9.63 -2.60
CA PHE A 216 -7.00 9.88 -2.35
C PHE A 216 -7.73 8.55 -2.21
N ALA A 217 -8.81 8.54 -1.43
CA ALA A 217 -9.60 7.35 -1.15
C ALA A 217 -11.07 7.62 -1.43
N LEU A 218 -11.77 6.67 -2.05
CA LEU A 218 -13.20 6.76 -2.31
C LEU A 218 -13.87 5.39 -2.36
N TRP A 219 -15.20 5.38 -2.30
CA TRP A 219 -16.01 4.19 -2.52
C TRP A 219 -16.50 4.09 -3.97
N GLU A 220 -16.27 2.96 -4.62
CA GLU A 220 -16.93 2.58 -5.88
C GLU A 220 -17.86 1.39 -5.62
N GLY A 221 -19.14 1.68 -5.35
CA GLY A 221 -20.09 0.69 -4.83
C GLY A 221 -19.60 0.13 -3.48
N ASP A 222 -19.34 -1.18 -3.44
CA ASP A 222 -18.84 -1.92 -2.27
C ASP A 222 -17.30 -2.07 -2.25
N ILE A 223 -16.60 -1.33 -3.10
CA ILE A 223 -15.13 -1.40 -3.23
C ILE A 223 -14.52 -0.14 -2.64
N LEU A 224 -13.61 -0.31 -1.67
CA LEU A 224 -12.75 0.77 -1.20
C LEU A 224 -11.58 0.91 -2.17
N VAL A 225 -11.51 2.06 -2.85
CA VAL A 225 -10.47 2.40 -3.81
C VAL A 225 -9.53 3.43 -3.20
N ILE A 226 -8.23 3.21 -3.35
CA ILE A 226 -7.20 4.20 -2.98
C ILE A 226 -6.26 4.36 -4.16
N GLU A 227 -6.10 5.56 -4.67
CA GLU A 227 -5.06 5.87 -5.64
C GLU A 227 -3.91 6.59 -4.96
N ARG A 228 -2.68 6.21 -5.31
CA ARG A 228 -1.46 6.67 -4.67
C ARG A 228 -0.45 7.10 -5.71
N SER A 229 0.01 8.33 -5.61
CA SER A 229 1.08 8.89 -6.43
C SER A 229 2.31 9.15 -5.57
N GLY A 230 3.46 8.66 -6.02
CA GLY A 230 4.75 8.86 -5.35
C GLY A 230 5.93 8.71 -6.30
N PRO A 231 7.17 8.76 -5.78
CA PRO A 231 8.38 8.61 -6.58
C PRO A 231 8.46 7.29 -7.38
N GLN A 232 7.75 6.26 -6.93
CA GLN A 232 7.73 4.94 -7.56
C GLN A 232 6.66 4.79 -8.65
N GLY A 233 5.80 5.80 -8.86
CA GLY A 233 4.76 5.80 -9.88
C GLY A 233 3.37 6.09 -9.33
N HIS A 234 2.37 5.79 -10.16
CA HIS A 234 0.96 5.94 -9.83
C HIS A 234 0.31 4.56 -9.74
N PHE A 235 -0.29 4.25 -8.60
CA PHE A 235 -0.90 2.94 -8.32
C PHE A 235 -2.34 3.10 -7.87
N ARG A 236 -3.15 2.09 -8.17
CA ARG A 236 -4.53 1.97 -7.69
C ARG A 236 -4.69 0.71 -6.87
N GLU A 237 -5.09 0.89 -5.62
CA GLU A 237 -5.46 -0.15 -4.67
C GLU A 237 -6.97 -0.35 -4.66
N GLU A 238 -7.41 -1.60 -4.61
CA GLU A 238 -8.81 -1.94 -4.42
C GLU A 238 -8.92 -2.95 -3.28
N ARG A 239 -9.89 -2.73 -2.39
CA ARG A 239 -10.21 -3.60 -1.28
C ARG A 239 -11.71 -3.92 -1.30
N ARG A 240 -12.05 -5.20 -1.30
CA ARG A 240 -13.44 -5.67 -1.30
C ARG A 240 -13.61 -6.87 -0.38
N ILE A 241 -14.74 -6.94 0.31
CA ILE A 241 -15.13 -8.14 1.06
C ILE A 241 -16.04 -8.95 0.15
N ASP A 242 -15.69 -10.21 -0.11
CA ASP A 242 -16.51 -11.10 -0.93
C ASP A 242 -17.68 -11.73 -0.14
N GLU A 243 -18.55 -12.45 -0.84
CA GLU A 243 -19.73 -13.11 -0.27
C GLU A 243 -19.39 -14.13 0.84
N ASN A 244 -18.16 -14.64 0.86
CA ASN A 244 -17.67 -15.58 1.88
C ASN A 244 -17.01 -14.85 3.08
N GLY A 245 -17.01 -13.52 3.08
CA GLY A 245 -16.41 -12.71 4.12
C GLY A 245 -14.88 -12.60 4.05
N PHE A 246 -14.26 -12.97 2.92
CA PHE A 246 -12.82 -12.73 2.74
C PHE A 246 -12.56 -11.33 2.22
N LEU A 247 -11.55 -10.68 2.79
CA LEU A 247 -11.05 -9.42 2.29
C LEU A 247 -10.05 -9.69 1.15
N ASN A 248 -10.37 -9.21 -0.04
CA ASN A 248 -9.52 -9.27 -1.22
C ASN A 248 -8.90 -7.90 -1.46
N PHE A 249 -7.57 -7.87 -1.58
CA PHE A 249 -6.77 -6.70 -1.93
C PHE A 249 -6.14 -6.91 -3.29
N THR A 250 -6.17 -5.88 -4.13
CA THR A 250 -5.40 -5.83 -5.38
C THR A 250 -4.73 -4.48 -5.55
N LEU A 251 -3.55 -4.50 -6.15
CA LEU A 251 -2.82 -3.30 -6.55
C LEU A 251 -2.43 -3.43 -8.03
N ARG A 252 -2.65 -2.35 -8.78
CA ARG A 252 -2.24 -2.24 -10.18
C ARG A 252 -1.50 -0.93 -10.44
N GLY A 253 -0.54 -0.97 -11.35
CA GLY A 253 0.07 0.24 -11.91
C GLY A 253 -0.91 0.96 -12.83
N MET A 254 -0.93 2.29 -12.76
CA MET A 254 -1.79 3.14 -13.59
C MET A 254 -1.03 3.77 -14.78
N GLU A 255 0.27 3.51 -14.90
CA GLU A 255 1.06 3.96 -16.05
C GLU A 255 0.64 3.23 -17.34
N GLN A 256 0.68 3.95 -18.47
CA GLN A 256 0.31 3.38 -19.76
C GLN A 256 1.17 2.16 -20.09
N GLY A 257 0.50 1.01 -20.30
CA GLY A 257 1.16 -0.23 -20.65
C GLY A 257 1.51 -1.14 -19.46
N SER A 258 1.31 -0.70 -18.22
CA SER A 258 1.41 -1.59 -17.07
C SER A 258 0.29 -2.64 -17.13
N LYS A 259 0.67 -3.91 -17.02
CA LYS A 259 -0.27 -5.05 -17.08
C LYS A 259 -0.21 -5.91 -15.83
N VAL A 260 0.77 -5.68 -14.95
CA VAL A 260 0.90 -6.45 -13.72
C VAL A 260 -0.13 -6.02 -12.68
N VAL A 261 -0.68 -7.03 -12.05
CA VAL A 261 -1.54 -6.91 -10.88
C VAL A 261 -1.00 -7.86 -9.84
N TRP A 262 -0.87 -7.39 -8.61
CA TRP A 262 -0.63 -8.27 -7.47
C TRP A 262 -1.72 -8.09 -6.45
N GLY A 263 -1.91 -9.09 -5.60
CA GLY A 263 -2.98 -9.04 -4.61
C GLY A 263 -2.78 -10.01 -3.47
N ARG A 264 -3.67 -9.87 -2.49
CA ARG A 264 -3.71 -10.67 -1.28
C ARG A 264 -5.13 -11.02 -0.91
N LYS A 265 -5.31 -12.17 -0.29
CA LYS A 265 -6.56 -12.59 0.32
C LYS A 265 -6.36 -12.69 1.82
N PHE A 266 -7.30 -12.17 2.58
CA PHE A 266 -7.26 -12.15 4.03
C PHE A 266 -8.53 -12.79 4.61
N LYS A 267 -8.34 -13.48 5.74
CA LYS A 267 -9.42 -13.98 6.58
C LYS A 267 -9.52 -13.13 7.83
N ARG A 268 -10.74 -12.77 8.23
CA ARG A 268 -10.98 -12.09 9.51
C ARG A 268 -10.54 -13.00 10.66
N LYS A 269 -9.79 -12.47 11.61
CA LYS A 269 -9.44 -13.17 12.85
C LYS A 269 -10.70 -13.22 13.72
N ALA A 270 -11.02 -14.41 14.21
CA ALA A 270 -12.16 -14.65 15.08
C ALA A 270 -11.95 -14.06 16.46
#